data_AF-A0A351IYG1-F1
#
_entry.id   AF-A0A351IYG1-F1
#
_cell.length_a   1.000
_cell.length_b   1.000
_cell.length_c   1.000
_cell.angle_alpha   90.00
_cell.angle_beta   90.00
_cell.angle_gamma   90.00
#
_symmetry.space_group_name_H-M   'P 1'
#
loop_
_entity.id
_entity.type
_entity.pdbx_description
1 polymer ?
#
loop_
_entity_poly.entity_id
_entity_poly.type
_entity_poly.pdbx_seq_one_letter_code
_entity_poly.pdbx_strand_id
1 'polypeptide(L)'
;MKPFADTVSTDAMGNLLLVKKTAVLDAPRLLLTAHMDQVGFMVTHIENNGYIRLSPVGSVNPIAYSNIPVKFSRGSKGILV
;
A
#
# COMPACT_ATOMS: atom_id res chain seq x y z
N MET A 1 7.37 -19.10 6.09
CA MET A 1 6.23 -18.55 6.87
C MET A 1 5.97 -19.34 8.14
N LYS A 2 6.07 -20.68 8.15
CA LYS A 2 6.65 -21.34 9.34
C LYS A 2 8.08 -20.80 9.49
N PRO A 3 8.49 -20.36 10.69
CA PRO A 3 7.93 -20.67 12.03
C PRO A 3 6.87 -19.70 12.60
N PHE A 4 6.48 -18.64 11.89
CA PHE A 4 5.76 -17.49 12.49
C PHE A 4 4.22 -17.55 12.45
N ALA A 5 3.61 -18.35 11.57
CA ALA A 5 2.15 -18.51 11.49
C ALA A 5 1.75 -19.97 11.19
N ASP A 6 0.57 -20.37 11.65
CA ASP A 6 0.02 -21.71 11.44
C ASP A 6 -0.94 -21.75 10.25
N THR A 7 -1.70 -20.67 10.02
CA THR A 7 -2.50 -20.49 8.80
C THR A 7 -2.23 -19.13 8.16
N VAL A 8 -2.29 -19.11 6.84
CA VAL A 8 -2.12 -17.94 5.98
C VAL A 8 -3.23 -17.94 4.96
N SER A 9 -4.00 -16.86 4.89
CA SER A 9 -5.06 -16.68 3.91
C SER A 9 -5.16 -15.22 3.52
N THR A 10 -5.88 -14.94 2.43
CA THR A 10 -6.25 -13.58 2.04
C THR A 10 -7.76 -13.42 2.04
N ASP A 11 -8.24 -12.24 2.39
CA ASP A 11 -9.66 -11.92 2.19
C ASP A 11 -9.93 -11.43 0.75
N ALA A 12 -11.19 -11.11 0.46
CA ALA A 12 -11.60 -10.62 -0.87
C ALA A 12 -11.00 -9.26 -1.24
N MET A 13 -10.56 -8.47 -0.25
CA MET A 13 -9.90 -7.18 -0.48
C MET A 13 -8.38 -7.33 -0.66
N GLY A 14 -7.85 -8.54 -0.49
CA GLY A 14 -6.42 -8.84 -0.61
C GLY A 14 -5.63 -8.60 0.68
N ASN A 15 -6.28 -8.39 1.83
CA ASN A 15 -5.57 -8.31 3.11
C ASN A 15 -4.97 -9.67 3.46
N LEU A 16 -3.75 -9.67 4.00
CA LEU A 16 -3.08 -10.88 4.46
C LEU A 16 -3.49 -11.21 5.90
N LEU A 17 -4.13 -12.36 6.10
CA LEU A 17 -4.56 -12.88 7.39
C LEU A 17 -3.60 -13.97 7.86
N LEU A 18 -2.96 -13.75 8.99
CA LEU A 18 -2.04 -14.69 9.63
C LEU A 18 -2.60 -15.11 10.98
N VAL A 19 -2.72 -16.42 11.21
CA VAL A 19 -3.16 -16.94 12.51
C VAL A 19 -2.06 -17.78 13.12
N LYS A 20 -1.70 -17.43 14.37
CA LYS A 20 -0.91 -18.26 15.26
C LYS A 20 -1.81 -18.79 16.36
N LYS A 21 -1.97 -20.11 16.43
CA LYS A 21 -2.78 -20.78 17.45
C LYS A 21 -1.95 -20.99 18.71
N THR A 22 -2.63 -20.91 19.84
CA THR A 22 -2.08 -21.27 21.16
C THR A 22 -2.63 -22.64 21.58
N ALA A 23 -1.85 -23.36 22.39
CA ALA A 23 -2.30 -24.61 23.01
C ALA A 23 -3.15 -24.36 24.28
N VAL A 24 -3.20 -23.13 24.78
CA VAL A 24 -3.98 -22.75 25.96
C VAL A 24 -5.47 -22.72 25.61
N LEU A 25 -6.26 -23.53 26.34
CA LEU A 25 -7.71 -23.54 26.23
C LEU A 25 -8.29 -22.20 26.72
N ASP A 26 -9.32 -21.70 26.05
CA ASP A 26 -10.02 -20.43 26.37
C ASP A 26 -9.11 -19.19 26.45
N ALA A 27 -7.99 -19.21 25.74
CA ALA A 27 -7.12 -18.04 25.64
C ALA A 27 -7.81 -16.86 24.92
N PRO A 28 -7.59 -15.62 25.39
CA PRO A 28 -8.10 -14.43 24.71
C PRO A 28 -7.53 -14.27 23.31
N ARG A 29 -8.30 -13.71 22.39
CA ARG A 29 -7.87 -13.42 21.03
C ARG A 29 -7.18 -12.05 20.96
N LEU A 30 -5.95 -12.02 20.49
CA LEU A 30 -5.20 -10.80 20.18
C LEU A 30 -5.19 -10.57 18.67
N LEU A 31 -5.61 -9.39 18.23
CA LEU A 31 -5.49 -8.94 16.84
C LEU A 31 -4.37 -7.91 16.75
N LEU A 32 -3.36 -8.22 15.94
CA LEU A 32 -2.34 -7.26 15.51
C LEU A 32 -2.65 -6.88 14.07
N THR A 33 -2.70 -5.57 13.79
CA THR A 33 -3.01 -5.06 12.45
C THR A 33 -1.95 -4.06 11.99
N ALA A 34 -1.62 -4.13 10.72
CA ALA A 34 -0.78 -3.19 9.99
C ALA A 34 -1.30 -3.14 8.56
N HIS A 35 -1.15 -1.99 7.91
CA HIS A 35 -1.62 -1.79 6.55
C HIS A 35 -0.46 -1.96 5.55
N MET A 36 -0.76 -2.49 4.36
CA MET A 36 0.24 -2.79 3.31
C MET A 36 0.37 -1.67 2.28
N ASP A 37 -0.59 -0.77 2.26
CA ASP A 37 -0.65 0.35 1.33
C ASP A 37 0.28 1.48 1.76
N GLN A 38 0.61 2.31 0.78
CA GLN A 38 1.41 3.52 0.95
C GLN A 38 0.70 4.67 0.25
N VAL A 39 0.92 5.88 0.76
CA VAL A 39 0.48 7.11 0.09
C VAL A 39 1.18 7.23 -1.27
N GLY A 40 0.44 7.69 -2.28
CA GLY A 40 0.99 7.86 -3.61
C GLY A 40 0.08 8.68 -4.52
N PHE A 41 0.20 8.40 -5.82
CA PHE A 41 -0.51 9.12 -6.87
C PHE A 41 -1.08 8.16 -7.91
N MET A 42 -2.21 8.53 -8.50
CA MET A 42 -2.85 7.80 -9.58
C MET A 42 -2.95 8.71 -10.81
N VAL A 43 -2.63 8.16 -11.98
CA VAL A 43 -2.76 8.87 -13.26
C VAL A 43 -4.23 9.06 -13.58
N THR A 44 -4.64 10.32 -13.80
CA THR A 44 -6.00 10.67 -14.20
C THR A 44 -6.09 11.08 -15.67
N HIS A 45 -5.04 11.67 -16.22
CA HIS A 45 -5.03 12.15 -17.60
C HIS A 45 -3.60 12.24 -18.15
N ILE A 46 -3.45 12.06 -19.47
CA ILE A 46 -2.21 12.30 -20.21
C ILE A 46 -2.49 13.42 -21.21
N GLU A 47 -1.78 14.53 -21.09
CA GLU A 47 -1.94 15.68 -21.97
C GLU A 47 -1.21 15.49 -23.31
N ASN A 48 -1.68 16.22 -24.34
CA ASN A 48 -1.10 16.18 -25.68
C ASN A 48 0.36 16.68 -25.75
N ASN A 49 0.77 17.49 -24.77
CA ASN A 49 2.14 18.00 -24.61
C ASN A 49 3.06 17.03 -23.84
N GLY A 50 2.55 15.86 -23.44
CA GLY A 50 3.30 14.82 -22.73
C GLY A 50 3.29 14.92 -21.20
N TYR A 51 2.61 15.92 -20.61
CA TYR A 51 2.45 15.99 -19.15
C TYR A 51 1.43 14.97 -18.63
N ILE A 52 1.62 14.50 -17.40
CA ILE A 52 0.75 13.54 -16.73
C ILE A 52 0.05 14.24 -15.57
N ARG A 53 -1.28 14.19 -15.56
CA ARG A 53 -2.09 14.65 -14.42
C ARG A 53 -2.26 13.51 -13.42
N LEU A 54 -2.10 13.86 -12.16
CA LEU A 54 -2.11 12.93 -11.05
C LEU A 54 -3.15 13.36 -10.02
N SER A 55 -3.85 12.38 -9.44
CA SER A 55 -4.68 12.56 -8.24
C SER A 55 -3.98 11.88 -7.07
N PRO A 56 -3.94 12.52 -5.87
CA PRO A 56 -3.38 11.87 -4.69
C PRO A 56 -4.22 10.65 -4.29
N VAL A 57 -3.55 9.60 -3.82
CA VAL A 57 -4.15 8.43 -3.17
C VAL A 57 -3.63 8.42 -1.74
N GLY A 58 -4.51 8.74 -0.79
CA GLY A 58 -4.13 9.07 0.58
C GLY A 58 -3.78 10.55 0.76
N SER A 59 -3.18 10.89 1.90
CA SER A 59 -2.88 12.27 2.27
C SER A 59 -1.53 12.73 1.74
N VAL A 60 -1.54 13.67 0.79
CA VAL A 60 -0.35 14.25 0.17
C VAL A 60 -0.30 15.75 0.46
N ASN A 61 0.85 16.26 0.90
CA ASN A 61 1.11 17.70 0.98
C ASN A 61 1.72 18.20 -0.35
N PRO A 62 1.03 19.04 -1.14
CA PRO A 62 1.50 19.44 -2.47
C PRO A 62 2.88 20.11 -2.48
N ILE A 63 3.20 20.88 -1.43
CA ILE A 63 4.48 21.60 -1.31
C ILE A 63 5.61 20.61 -1.03
N ALA A 64 5.36 19.69 -0.08
CA ALA A 64 6.37 18.69 0.31
C ALA A 64 6.74 17.74 -0.84
N TYR A 65 5.82 17.54 -1.80
CA TYR A 65 6.01 16.64 -2.94
C TYR A 65 6.38 17.36 -4.25
N SER A 66 6.53 18.69 -4.23
CA SER A 66 7.00 19.44 -5.41
C SER A 66 8.46 19.10 -5.71
N ASN A 67 8.76 18.87 -6.99
CA ASN A 67 10.06 18.46 -7.52
C ASN A 67 10.60 17.12 -6.99
N ILE A 68 9.74 16.30 -6.38
CA ILE A 68 10.14 14.95 -5.94
C ILE A 68 10.08 13.97 -7.13
N PRO A 69 11.14 13.15 -7.34
CA PRO A 69 11.10 12.08 -8.32
C PRO A 69 10.04 11.04 -7.98
N VAL A 70 9.26 10.65 -8.98
CA VAL A 70 8.27 9.57 -8.88
C VAL A 70 8.64 8.41 -9.80
N LYS A 71 8.27 7.20 -9.36
CA LYS A 71 8.39 5.98 -10.16
C LYS A 71 7.00 5.43 -10.42
N PHE A 72 6.65 5.26 -11.69
CA PHE A 72 5.42 4.62 -12.11
C PHE A 72 5.55 3.10 -12.07
N SER A 73 4.43 2.39 -12.00
CA SER A 73 4.38 0.92 -11.86
C SER A 73 5.16 0.17 -12.95
N ARG A 74 5.18 0.70 -14.18
CA ARG A 74 5.94 0.13 -15.32
C ARG A 74 7.43 0.54 -15.36
N GLY A 75 7.94 1.19 -14.31
CA GLY A 75 9.34 1.56 -14.17
C GLY A 75 9.72 2.93 -14.72
N SER A 76 8.85 3.57 -15.52
CA SER A 76 9.03 4.95 -15.96
C SER A 76 9.21 5.89 -14.76
N LYS A 77 10.06 6.90 -14.89
CA LYS A 77 10.31 7.90 -13.86
C LYS A 77 9.83 9.27 -14.34
N GLY A 78 9.42 10.10 -13.40
CA GLY A 78 9.04 11.49 -13.65
C GLY A 78 9.43 12.37 -12.48
N ILE A 79 9.19 13.67 -12.63
CA ILE A 79 9.32 14.65 -11.56
C ILE A 79 7.94 15.27 -11.37
N LEU A 80 7.48 15.36 -10.13
CA LEU A 80 6.29 16.13 -9.81
C LEU A 80 6.61 17.60 -9.95
N VAL A 81 5.91 18.28 -10.84
CA VAL A 81 6.05 19.73 -11.07
C VAL A 81 4.86 20.47 -10.50
#